data_AF-A0A9N8UZC3-F1
#
_entry.id   AF-A0A9N8UZC3-F1
#
_cell.length_a   1.000
_cell.length_b   1.000
_cell.length_c   1.000
_cell.angle_alpha   90.00
_cell.angle_beta   90.00
_cell.angle_gamma   90.00
#
_symmetry.space_group_name_H-M   'P 1'
#
loop_
_entity.id
_entity.type
_entity.pdbx_description
1 polymer ?
#
loop_
_entity_poly.entity_id
_entity_poly.type
_entity_poly.pdbx_seq_one_letter_code
_entity_poly.pdbx_strand_id
1 'polypeptide(L)'
;MNKDQELKELERALNNLKITDSVEEAEKKLAKHIGFGEEKEIFLNHIKVYKMTVICYYSAPGMGKTTFVTTLAEAMGRSYETISLAGFQETSEYSILGDQNKPNQKIKEEIEVNELTDFTRDEKKRILRMKANDIQEKCQGLTISDQTIEKILDQLQEVGVRQAERVLYKIEKGYIYSKNKGEKFDFTENPSA
;
A
#
# COMPACT_ATOMS: atom_id res chain seq x y z
N MET A 1 -37.31 14.56 -24.00
CA MET A 1 -36.02 15.01 -23.46
C MET A 1 -35.00 14.86 -24.57
N ASN A 2 -34.22 15.89 -24.91
CA ASN A 2 -33.30 15.85 -26.04
C ASN A 2 -32.06 15.02 -25.65
N LYS A 3 -31.64 14.05 -26.48
CA LYS A 3 -30.50 13.16 -26.19
C LYS A 3 -29.21 13.93 -25.85
N ASP A 4 -29.01 15.09 -26.47
CA ASP A 4 -27.87 15.96 -26.19
C ASP A 4 -27.91 16.61 -24.80
N GLN A 5 -29.12 16.78 -24.26
CA GLN A 5 -29.34 17.35 -22.93
C GLN A 5 -29.14 16.28 -21.85
N GLU A 6 -29.61 15.05 -22.10
CA GLU A 6 -29.29 13.89 -21.26
C GLU A 6 -27.77 13.62 -21.22
N LEU A 7 -27.09 13.69 -22.37
CA LEU A 7 -25.64 13.49 -22.45
C LEU A 7 -24.88 14.56 -21.66
N LYS A 8 -25.28 15.83 -21.79
CA LYS A 8 -24.69 16.93 -21.00
C LYS A 8 -24.98 16.80 -19.50
N GLU A 9 -26.17 16.35 -19.13
CA GLU A 9 -26.51 16.12 -17.72
C GLU A 9 -25.75 14.92 -17.15
N LEU A 10 -25.53 13.86 -17.93
CA LEU A 10 -24.68 12.72 -17.57
C LEU A 10 -23.22 13.16 -17.43
N GLU A 11 -22.68 13.91 -18.38
CA GLU A 11 -21.33 14.47 -18.31
C GLU A 11 -21.18 15.39 -17.10
N ARG A 12 -22.19 16.19 -16.78
CA ARG A 12 -22.19 17.08 -15.62
C ARG A 12 -22.32 16.31 -14.30
N ALA A 13 -23.12 15.25 -14.26
CA ALA A 13 -23.25 14.35 -13.11
C ALA A 13 -21.97 13.55 -12.86
N LEU A 14 -21.36 12.98 -13.92
CA LEU A 14 -20.04 12.36 -13.90
C LEU A 14 -18.97 13.35 -13.44
N ASN A 15 -19.05 14.60 -13.92
CA ASN A 15 -18.16 15.68 -13.50
C ASN A 15 -18.37 16.12 -12.03
N ASN A 16 -19.55 15.89 -11.45
CA ASN A 16 -19.87 16.22 -10.06
C ASN A 16 -19.62 15.03 -9.10
N LEU A 17 -19.58 13.80 -9.61
CA LEU A 17 -19.21 12.57 -8.88
C LEU A 17 -17.67 12.36 -8.79
N LYS A 18 -16.91 13.29 -9.37
CA LYS A 18 -15.50 13.17 -9.73
C LYS A 18 -14.61 12.56 -8.65
N ILE A 19 -14.14 11.36 -8.97
CA ILE A 19 -12.71 11.03 -8.94
C ILE A 19 -11.96 12.30 -9.37
N THR A 20 -11.21 12.88 -8.47
CA THR A 20 -10.71 14.27 -8.58
C THR A 20 -9.57 14.39 -9.60
N ASP A 21 -8.97 13.25 -9.97
CA ASP A 21 -7.88 13.11 -10.92
C ASP A 21 -8.31 12.41 -12.22
N SER A 22 -7.63 12.70 -13.33
CA SER A 22 -7.86 11.96 -14.58
C SER A 22 -7.47 10.49 -14.42
N VAL A 23 -8.06 9.60 -15.23
CA VAL A 23 -7.66 8.17 -15.27
C VAL A 23 -6.15 8.02 -15.48
N GLU A 24 -5.55 8.89 -16.30
CA GLU A 24 -4.11 8.91 -16.55
C GLU A 24 -3.30 9.25 -15.27
N GLU A 25 -3.80 10.16 -14.44
CA GLU A 25 -3.15 10.53 -13.19
C GLU A 25 -3.33 9.44 -12.12
N ALA A 26 -4.49 8.78 -12.09
CA ALA A 26 -4.71 7.58 -11.28
C ALA A 26 -3.72 6.47 -11.66
N GLU A 27 -3.54 6.20 -12.97
CA GLU A 27 -2.56 5.24 -13.49
C GLU A 27 -1.14 5.57 -13.03
N LYS A 28 -0.73 6.84 -13.12
CA LYS A 28 0.59 7.29 -12.64
C LYS A 28 0.78 7.09 -11.14
N LYS A 29 -0.23 7.38 -10.32
CA LYS A 29 -0.17 7.19 -8.86
C LYS A 29 -0.08 5.71 -8.49
N LEU A 30 -0.91 4.86 -9.10
CA LEU A 30 -0.91 3.42 -8.86
C LEU A 30 0.40 2.75 -9.31
N ALA A 31 0.99 3.22 -10.40
CA ALA A 31 2.28 2.72 -10.91
C ALA A 31 3.45 2.96 -9.94
N LYS A 32 3.37 3.98 -9.07
CA LYS A 32 4.40 4.23 -8.03
C LYS A 32 4.35 3.21 -6.89
N HIS A 33 3.19 2.62 -6.64
CA HIS A 33 3.06 1.58 -5.61
C HIS A 33 3.78 0.31 -6.06
N ILE A 34 4.50 -0.36 -5.16
CA ILE A 34 5.19 -1.62 -5.48
C ILE A 34 4.27 -2.79 -5.16
N GLY A 35 4.17 -3.78 -6.05
CA GLY A 35 3.26 -4.92 -5.89
C GLY A 35 1.84 -4.65 -6.36
N PHE A 36 0.99 -5.66 -6.26
CA PHE A 36 -0.46 -5.61 -6.57
C PHE A 36 -0.80 -5.18 -8.00
N GLY A 37 -0.09 -5.72 -8.98
CA GLY A 37 -0.30 -5.38 -10.39
C GLY A 37 -1.73 -5.67 -10.85
N GLU A 38 -2.20 -6.90 -10.62
CA GLU A 38 -3.54 -7.35 -11.03
C GLU A 38 -4.64 -6.53 -10.34
N GLU A 39 -4.49 -6.26 -9.06
CA GLU A 39 -5.48 -5.55 -8.24
C GLU A 39 -5.57 -4.07 -8.59
N LYS A 40 -4.45 -3.45 -9.00
CA LYS A 40 -4.45 -2.09 -9.56
C LYS A 40 -5.14 -2.04 -10.92
N GLU A 41 -4.95 -3.05 -11.77
CA GLU A 41 -5.64 -3.12 -13.05
C GLU A 41 -7.15 -3.27 -12.86
N ILE A 42 -7.58 -4.13 -11.92
CA ILE A 42 -8.99 -4.26 -11.52
C ILE A 42 -9.53 -2.93 -11.00
N PHE A 43 -8.80 -2.27 -10.10
CA PHE A 43 -9.19 -0.98 -9.55
C PHE A 43 -9.28 0.13 -10.61
N LEU A 44 -8.34 0.17 -11.56
CA LEU A 44 -8.38 1.10 -12.70
C LEU A 44 -9.59 0.84 -13.59
N ASN A 45 -9.96 -0.42 -13.79
CA ASN A 45 -11.18 -0.74 -14.54
C ASN A 45 -12.42 -0.20 -13.83
N HIS A 46 -12.52 -0.35 -12.50
CA HIS A 46 -13.61 0.24 -11.70
C HIS A 46 -13.69 1.77 -11.86
N ILE A 47 -12.55 2.46 -11.83
CA ILE A 47 -12.46 3.90 -12.10
C ILE A 47 -12.96 4.21 -13.52
N LYS A 48 -12.51 3.48 -14.54
CA LYS A 48 -12.86 3.70 -15.95
C LYS A 48 -14.36 3.54 -16.22
N VAL A 49 -15.01 2.56 -15.59
CA VAL A 49 -16.44 2.30 -15.79
C VAL A 49 -17.35 3.04 -14.79
N TYR A 50 -16.79 3.88 -13.92
CA TYR A 50 -17.51 4.58 -12.83
C TYR A 50 -18.38 3.64 -11.97
N LYS A 51 -17.97 2.37 -11.85
CA LYS A 51 -18.64 1.39 -11.00
C LYS A 51 -17.79 1.25 -9.75
N MET A 52 -18.09 2.06 -8.74
CA MET A 52 -17.45 1.91 -7.44
C MET A 52 -18.47 1.39 -6.44
N THR A 53 -18.23 0.16 -6.01
CA THR A 53 -18.86 -0.49 -4.86
C THR A 53 -17.91 -0.42 -3.67
N VAL A 54 -18.35 -0.91 -2.51
CA VAL A 54 -17.44 -1.17 -1.39
C VAL A 54 -16.48 -2.30 -1.79
N ILE A 55 -15.17 -2.04 -1.72
CA ILE A 55 -14.11 -3.01 -2.04
C ILE A 55 -13.33 -3.33 -0.76
N CYS A 56 -13.18 -4.61 -0.44
CA CYS A 56 -12.35 -5.08 0.66
C CYS A 56 -11.16 -5.87 0.13
N TYR A 57 -9.96 -5.38 0.44
CA TYR A 57 -8.71 -6.08 0.22
C TYR A 57 -8.29 -6.82 1.50
N TYR A 58 -8.04 -8.12 1.38
CA TYR A 58 -7.52 -8.94 2.50
C TYR A 58 -6.23 -9.67 2.11
N SER A 59 -5.33 -9.90 3.08
CA SER A 59 -4.12 -10.73 2.91
C SER A 59 -3.39 -10.98 4.23
N ALA A 60 -2.22 -11.62 4.21
CA ALA A 60 -1.33 -11.75 5.36
C ALA A 60 -0.86 -10.39 5.95
N PRO A 61 -0.47 -10.33 7.25
CA PRO A 61 0.10 -9.13 7.83
C PRO A 61 1.45 -8.79 7.19
N GLY A 62 1.75 -7.48 7.02
CA GLY A 62 3.02 -7.04 6.42
C GLY A 62 3.02 -6.91 4.90
N MET A 63 1.87 -7.09 4.26
CA MET A 63 1.65 -6.94 2.82
C MET A 63 1.39 -5.49 2.39
N GLY A 64 1.64 -4.48 3.21
CA GLY A 64 1.44 -3.08 2.78
C GLY A 64 -0.01 -2.65 2.48
N LYS A 65 -1.03 -3.39 2.95
CA LYS A 65 -2.47 -3.08 2.78
C LYS A 65 -2.81 -1.60 3.05
N THR A 66 -2.37 -1.06 4.18
CA THR A 66 -2.65 0.33 4.54
C THR A 66 -2.07 1.28 3.50
N THR A 67 -0.80 1.09 3.14
CA THR A 67 -0.15 1.87 2.09
C THR A 67 -0.86 1.72 0.74
N PHE A 68 -1.37 0.52 0.43
CA PHE A 68 -2.10 0.28 -0.81
C PHE A 68 -3.42 1.04 -0.83
N VAL A 69 -4.24 0.92 0.21
CA VAL A 69 -5.50 1.69 0.36
C VAL A 69 -5.25 3.19 0.30
N THR A 70 -4.19 3.68 0.93
CA THR A 70 -3.76 5.09 0.80
C THR A 70 -3.51 5.45 -0.66
N THR A 71 -2.74 4.66 -1.40
CA THR A 71 -2.49 4.93 -2.82
C THR A 71 -3.75 4.85 -3.67
N LEU A 72 -4.68 3.93 -3.38
CA LEU A 72 -5.96 3.84 -4.07
C LEU A 72 -6.80 5.10 -3.86
N ALA A 73 -6.89 5.59 -2.62
CA ALA A 73 -7.61 6.82 -2.29
C ALA A 73 -6.96 8.05 -2.94
N GLU A 74 -5.63 8.15 -2.90
CA GLU A 74 -4.87 9.20 -3.60
C GLU A 74 -5.08 9.16 -5.12
N ALA A 75 -5.16 7.96 -5.71
CA ALA A 75 -5.44 7.77 -7.14
C ALA A 75 -6.86 8.21 -7.52
N MET A 76 -7.80 8.15 -6.56
CA MET A 76 -9.14 8.71 -6.71
C MET A 76 -9.22 10.22 -6.43
N GLY A 77 -8.13 10.83 -5.95
CA GLY A 77 -8.10 12.19 -5.43
C GLY A 77 -8.96 12.39 -4.16
N ARG A 78 -9.23 11.31 -3.42
CA ARG A 78 -10.07 11.31 -2.21
C ARG A 78 -9.22 11.12 -0.96
N SER A 79 -9.69 11.66 0.16
CA SER A 79 -9.17 11.29 1.48
C SER A 79 -9.63 9.88 1.85
N TYR A 80 -8.79 9.14 2.57
CA TYR A 80 -9.20 7.91 3.23
C TYR A 80 -9.21 8.11 4.74
N GLU A 81 -10.10 7.39 5.42
CA GLU A 81 -10.10 7.30 6.86
C GLU A 81 -9.84 5.85 7.28
N THR A 82 -9.04 5.67 8.33
CA THR A 82 -8.83 4.36 8.93
C THR A 82 -9.86 4.17 10.03
N ILE A 83 -10.82 3.28 9.81
CA ILE A 83 -11.81 2.89 10.82
C ILE A 83 -11.41 1.51 11.34
N SER A 84 -11.23 1.38 12.65
CA SER A 84 -11.11 0.07 13.30
C SER A 84 -12.50 -0.53 13.43
N LEU A 85 -12.77 -1.63 12.72
CA LEU A 85 -14.09 -2.28 12.64
C LEU A 85 -14.53 -2.99 13.94
N ALA A 86 -14.01 -2.61 15.11
CA ALA A 86 -14.58 -3.03 16.38
C ALA A 86 -15.94 -2.33 16.60
N GLY A 87 -17.01 -2.85 15.97
CA GLY A 87 -18.39 -2.42 16.20
C GLY A 87 -18.98 -1.40 15.21
N PHE A 88 -18.39 -1.19 14.04
CA PHE A 88 -18.91 -0.24 13.04
C PHE A 88 -19.96 -0.92 12.14
N GLN A 89 -21.13 -0.30 11.97
CA GLN A 89 -22.25 -0.82 11.16
C GLN A 89 -22.46 -0.08 9.84
N GLU A 90 -21.87 1.10 9.64
CA GLU A 90 -22.13 1.91 8.45
C GLU A 90 -20.94 1.86 7.49
N THR A 91 -21.18 1.32 6.29
CA THR A 91 -20.29 1.41 5.13
C THR A 91 -20.85 2.46 4.18
N SER A 92 -20.01 3.38 3.70
CA SER A 92 -20.42 4.29 2.62
C SER A 92 -20.36 3.55 1.29
N GLU A 93 -21.11 3.99 0.28
CA GLU A 93 -21.11 3.38 -1.07
C GLU A 93 -19.71 3.33 -1.73
N TYR A 94 -18.73 4.09 -1.21
CA TYR A 94 -17.36 4.21 -1.74
C TYR A 94 -16.27 3.92 -0.70
N SER A 95 -16.42 2.85 0.09
CA SER A 95 -15.40 2.47 1.09
C SER A 95 -14.40 1.44 0.54
N ILE A 96 -13.10 1.73 0.68
CA ILE A 96 -12.01 0.75 0.47
C ILE A 96 -11.54 0.27 1.85
N LEU A 97 -11.61 -1.03 2.09
CA LEU A 97 -11.27 -1.65 3.38
C LEU A 97 -10.03 -2.54 3.24
N GLY A 98 -9.11 -2.45 4.20
CA GLY A 98 -7.96 -3.34 4.30
C GLY A 98 -8.03 -4.17 5.58
N ASP A 99 -8.21 -5.50 5.47
CA ASP A 99 -8.28 -6.41 6.63
C ASP A 99 -7.21 -7.51 6.55
N GLN A 100 -6.79 -8.03 7.69
CA GLN A 100 -5.98 -9.25 7.76
C GLN A 100 -6.83 -10.50 7.50
N ASN A 101 -8.10 -10.47 7.93
CA ASN A 101 -9.01 -11.60 7.80
C ASN A 101 -9.99 -11.40 6.67
N LYS A 102 -10.34 -12.49 6.01
CA LYS A 102 -11.44 -12.49 5.04
C LYS A 102 -12.75 -12.17 5.78
N PRO A 103 -13.60 -11.24 5.27
CA PRO A 103 -14.91 -10.95 5.86
C PRO A 103 -15.79 -12.20 6.02
N ASN A 104 -16.81 -12.11 6.87
CA ASN A 104 -17.80 -13.20 7.01
C ASN A 104 -18.71 -13.30 5.77
N GLN A 105 -19.46 -14.40 5.63
CA GLN A 105 -20.26 -14.65 4.43
C GLN A 105 -21.38 -13.64 4.21
N LYS A 106 -21.98 -13.10 5.29
CA LYS A 106 -23.05 -12.10 5.19
C LYS A 106 -22.60 -10.79 4.55
N ILE A 107 -21.39 -10.33 4.87
CA ILE A 107 -20.85 -9.08 4.32
C ILE A 107 -20.37 -9.28 2.87
N LYS A 108 -19.89 -10.49 2.51
CA LYS A 108 -19.42 -10.81 1.14
C LYS A 108 -20.48 -10.67 0.05
N GLU A 109 -21.75 -10.77 0.41
CA GLU A 109 -22.85 -10.63 -0.55
C GLU A 109 -23.10 -9.17 -0.94
N GLU A 110 -22.63 -8.23 -0.11
CA GLU A 110 -22.86 -6.79 -0.26
C GLU A 110 -21.61 -6.02 -0.70
N ILE A 111 -20.42 -6.62 -0.58
CA ILE A 111 -19.15 -5.98 -0.91
C ILE A 111 -18.30 -6.84 -1.85
N GLU A 112 -17.50 -6.18 -2.69
CA GLU A 112 -16.48 -6.86 -3.47
C GLU A 112 -15.29 -7.23 -2.57
N VAL A 113 -14.86 -8.49 -2.58
CA VAL A 113 -13.75 -8.96 -1.73
C VAL A 113 -12.63 -9.50 -2.60
N ASN A 114 -11.49 -8.83 -2.56
CA ASN A 114 -10.29 -9.18 -3.33
C ASN A 114 -9.16 -9.60 -2.38
N GLU A 115 -8.53 -10.73 -2.68
CA GLU A 115 -7.31 -11.16 -1.98
C GLU A 115 -6.11 -10.50 -2.63
N LEU A 116 -5.22 -9.91 -1.84
CA LEU A 116 -3.97 -9.38 -2.38
C LEU A 116 -2.98 -10.52 -2.62
N THR A 117 -2.40 -10.50 -3.81
CA THR A 117 -1.33 -11.37 -4.27
C THR A 117 -0.07 -11.22 -3.42
N ASP A 118 0.66 -12.33 -3.26
CA ASP A 118 1.92 -12.35 -2.52
C ASP A 118 3.00 -11.55 -3.23
N PHE A 119 3.85 -10.84 -2.46
CA PHE A 119 4.97 -10.12 -3.06
C PHE A 119 5.98 -11.09 -3.65
N THR A 120 6.37 -10.83 -4.89
CA THR A 120 7.53 -11.45 -5.51
C THR A 120 8.81 -11.03 -4.78
N ARG A 121 9.88 -11.81 -4.95
CA ARG A 121 11.17 -11.48 -4.34
C ARG A 121 11.68 -10.10 -4.79
N ASP A 122 11.52 -9.77 -6.06
CA ASP A 122 11.94 -8.48 -6.62
C ASP A 122 11.13 -7.32 -6.05
N GLU A 123 9.83 -7.49 -5.84
CA GLU A 123 8.99 -6.49 -5.18
C GLU A 123 9.43 -6.27 -3.73
N LYS A 124 9.69 -7.34 -2.97
CA LYS A 124 10.23 -7.23 -1.60
C LYS A 124 11.54 -6.47 -1.60
N LYS A 125 12.47 -6.79 -2.50
CA LYS A 125 13.74 -6.07 -2.66
C LYS A 125 13.53 -4.59 -2.95
N ARG A 126 12.62 -4.24 -3.86
CA ARG A 126 12.31 -2.84 -4.18
C ARG A 126 11.71 -2.10 -2.98
N ILE A 127 10.80 -2.72 -2.23
CA ILE A 127 10.21 -2.14 -1.01
C ILE A 127 11.31 -1.88 0.04
N LEU A 128 12.17 -2.86 0.28
CA LEU A 128 13.27 -2.72 1.24
C LEU A 128 14.30 -1.68 0.78
N ARG A 129 14.59 -1.60 -0.53
CA ARG A 129 15.49 -0.60 -1.11
C ARG A 129 14.93 0.82 -0.92
N MET A 130 13.63 1.02 -1.16
CA MET A 130 12.96 2.29 -0.89
C MET A 130 13.08 2.68 0.58
N LYS A 131 12.77 1.77 1.51
CA LYS A 131 12.88 2.03 2.96
C LYS A 131 14.31 2.25 3.42
N ALA A 132 15.26 1.52 2.85
CA ALA A 132 16.68 1.72 3.11
C ALA A 132 17.12 3.12 2.68
N ASN A 133 16.67 3.62 1.53
CA ASN A 133 16.95 4.98 1.08
C ASN A 133 16.39 6.01 2.07
N ASP A 134 15.14 5.87 2.52
CA ASP A 134 14.53 6.76 3.52
C ASP A 134 15.35 6.80 4.83
N ILE A 135 15.87 5.64 5.26
CA ILE A 135 16.74 5.55 6.44
C ILE A 135 18.07 6.26 6.21
N GLN A 136 18.70 6.09 5.05
CA GLN A 136 19.98 6.72 4.72
C GLN A 136 19.87 8.25 4.63
N GLU A 137 18.74 8.76 4.12
CA GLU A 137 18.46 10.20 4.08
C GLU A 137 18.38 10.79 5.50
N LYS A 138 17.76 10.08 6.44
CA LYS A 138 17.69 10.46 7.86
C LYS A 138 19.03 10.29 8.57
N CYS A 139 19.75 9.21 8.27
CA CYS A 139 20.98 8.79 8.93
C CYS A 139 22.20 9.04 8.04
N GLN A 140 22.54 10.31 7.81
CA GLN A 140 23.72 10.68 7.02
C GLN A 140 24.99 9.97 7.51
N GLY A 141 25.58 9.15 6.64
CA GLY A 141 26.77 8.32 6.90
C GLY A 141 26.48 6.82 7.09
N LEU A 142 25.21 6.40 7.13
CA LEU A 142 24.81 5.00 7.07
C LEU A 142 24.63 4.57 5.60
N THR A 143 25.15 3.39 5.25
CA THR A 143 24.97 2.79 3.91
C THR A 143 24.45 1.37 4.04
N ILE A 144 23.31 1.09 3.39
CA ILE A 144 22.64 -0.21 3.33
C ILE A 144 22.71 -0.70 1.88
N SER A 145 23.67 -1.58 1.59
CA SER A 145 23.94 -2.06 0.23
C SER A 145 22.88 -3.04 -0.28
N ASP A 146 22.86 -3.33 -1.59
CA ASP A 146 21.98 -4.38 -2.16
C ASP A 146 22.31 -5.74 -1.58
N GLN A 147 23.59 -6.02 -1.32
CA GLN A 147 24.01 -7.27 -0.69
C GLN A 147 23.43 -7.42 0.72
N THR A 148 23.31 -6.33 1.49
CA THR A 148 22.65 -6.36 2.80
C THR A 148 21.18 -6.69 2.68
N ILE A 149 20.47 -6.07 1.72
CA ILE A 149 19.05 -6.36 1.49
C ILE A 149 18.83 -7.81 1.07
N GLU A 150 19.66 -8.33 0.17
CA GLU A 150 19.59 -9.74 -0.25
C GLU A 150 19.80 -10.69 0.95
N LYS A 151 20.79 -10.41 1.82
CA LYS A 151 21.00 -11.19 3.04
C LYS A 151 19.79 -11.17 3.97
N ILE A 152 19.13 -10.02 4.14
CA ILE A 152 17.90 -9.91 4.94
C ILE A 152 16.79 -10.79 4.34
N LEU A 153 16.62 -10.74 3.02
CA LEU A 153 15.61 -11.55 2.31
C LEU A 153 15.90 -13.05 2.37
N ASP A 154 17.17 -13.45 2.33
CA ASP A 154 17.56 -14.87 2.40
C ASP A 154 17.37 -15.47 3.80
N GLN A 155 17.50 -14.64 4.84
CA GLN A 155 17.35 -15.08 6.23
C GLN A 155 15.91 -15.12 6.71
N LEU A 156 14.97 -14.51 5.98
CA LEU A 156 13.59 -14.32 6.42
C LEU A 156 12.61 -15.01 5.47
N GLN A 157 11.90 -16.00 5.98
CA GLN A 157 10.75 -16.60 5.30
C GLN A 157 9.48 -15.87 5.74
N GLU A 158 9.03 -14.91 4.94
CA GLU A 158 7.75 -14.23 5.13
C GLU A 158 7.07 -13.96 3.79
N VAL A 159 5.73 -13.89 3.82
CA VAL A 159 4.90 -13.54 2.66
C VAL A 159 5.04 -12.05 2.32
N GLY A 160 4.96 -11.19 3.34
CA GLY A 160 5.15 -9.74 3.23
C GLY A 160 6.60 -9.29 3.42
N VAL A 161 6.79 -8.13 4.06
CA VAL A 161 8.11 -7.57 4.39
C VAL A 161 8.23 -7.08 5.84
N ARG A 162 7.30 -7.46 6.73
CA ARG A 162 7.25 -6.92 8.09
C ARG A 162 8.47 -7.28 8.92
N GLN A 163 8.98 -8.50 8.78
CA GLN A 163 10.18 -8.92 9.52
C GLN A 163 11.42 -8.22 8.96
N ALA A 164 11.54 -8.14 7.63
CA ALA A 164 12.64 -7.45 6.97
C ALA A 164 12.66 -5.95 7.30
N GLU A 165 11.49 -5.30 7.34
CA GLU A 165 11.35 -3.92 7.79
C GLU A 165 11.78 -3.73 9.24
N ARG A 166 11.48 -4.69 10.13
CA ARG A 166 11.98 -4.65 11.52
C ARG A 166 13.49 -4.70 11.56
N VAL A 167 14.14 -5.51 10.73
CA VAL A 167 15.61 -5.54 10.66
C VAL A 167 16.15 -4.18 10.24
N LEU A 168 15.60 -3.55 9.19
CA LEU A 168 15.99 -2.20 8.78
C LEU A 168 15.79 -1.16 9.90
N TYR A 169 14.68 -1.23 10.62
CA TYR A 169 14.42 -0.36 11.76
C TYR A 169 15.45 -0.53 12.88
N LYS A 170 15.88 -1.77 13.16
CA LYS A 170 16.92 -2.03 14.15
C LYS A 170 18.28 -1.51 13.70
N ILE A 171 18.60 -1.62 12.41
CA ILE A 171 19.81 -1.01 11.83
C ILE A 171 19.79 0.50 12.04
N GLU A 172 18.68 1.17 11.73
CA GLU A 172 18.50 2.61 11.96
C GLU A 172 18.72 2.97 13.44
N LYS A 173 18.06 2.27 14.36
CA LYS A 173 18.18 2.53 15.81
C LYS A 173 19.58 2.26 16.34
N GLY A 174 20.21 1.16 15.93
CA GLY A 174 21.58 0.83 16.31
C GLY A 174 22.56 1.89 15.84
N TYR A 175 22.42 2.38 14.60
CA TYR A 175 23.27 3.43 14.07
C TYR A 175 23.13 4.74 14.87
N ILE A 176 21.90 5.18 15.13
CA ILE A 176 21.64 6.39 15.93
C ILE A 176 22.25 6.26 17.32
N TYR A 177 22.11 5.09 17.94
CA TYR A 177 22.68 4.81 19.27
C TYR A 177 24.20 4.91 19.29
N SER A 178 24.90 4.23 18.37
CA SER A 178 26.37 4.28 18.29
C SER A 178 26.88 5.69 17.97
N LYS A 179 26.20 6.40 17.05
CA LYS A 179 26.54 7.79 16.69
C LYS A 179 26.47 8.72 17.90
N ASN A 180 25.43 8.57 18.74
CA ASN A 180 25.27 9.38 19.96
C ASN A 180 26.35 9.10 21.02
N LYS A 181 26.97 7.91 20.99
CA LYS A 181 28.08 7.55 21.86
C LYS A 181 29.47 7.86 21.28
N GLY A 182 29.55 8.27 20.02
CA GLY A 182 30.82 8.39 19.30
C GLY A 182 31.47 7.05 18.96
N GLU A 183 30.70 5.96 18.99
CA GLU A 183 31.15 4.61 18.65
C GLU A 183 30.96 4.34 17.15
N LYS A 184 31.80 3.48 16.58
CA LYS A 184 31.61 3.00 15.21
C LYS A 184 30.44 2.02 15.19
N PHE A 185 29.50 2.23 14.27
CA PHE A 185 28.41 1.30 14.03
C PHE A 185 28.85 0.24 13.00
N ASP A 186 28.70 -1.04 13.36
CA ASP A 186 28.84 -2.16 12.43
C ASP A 186 27.69 -3.14 12.63
N PHE A 187 26.85 -3.29 11.61
CA PHE A 187 25.73 -4.22 11.65
C PHE A 187 26.10 -5.62 11.13
N THR A 188 27.30 -5.81 10.58
CA THR A 188 27.76 -7.13 10.12
C THR A 188 28.07 -8.08 11.26
N GLU A 189 28.27 -7.55 12.47
CA GLU A 189 28.59 -8.33 13.67
C GLU A 189 27.36 -8.80 14.47
N ASN A 190 26.13 -8.35 14.17
CA ASN A 190 24.98 -8.80 14.95
C ASN A 190 23.64 -8.83 14.17
N PRO A 191 23.33 -9.97 13.50
CA PRO A 191 22.03 -10.18 12.84
C PRO A 191 20.86 -10.37 13.82
N SER A 192 21.14 -10.47 15.13
CA SER A 192 20.19 -10.99 16.13
C SER A 192 19.75 -9.99 17.21
N ALA A 193 20.25 -8.75 17.19
CA ALA A 193 19.75 -7.69 18.09
C ALA A 193 18.42 -7.17 17.56
#